data_AF-A0A8T8I0G9-F1
#
_entry.id   AF-A0A8T8I0G9-F1
#
_cell.length_a   1.000
_cell.length_b   1.000
_cell.length_c   1.000
_cell.angle_alpha   90.00
_cell.angle_beta   90.00
_cell.angle_gamma   90.00
#
_symmetry.space_group_name_H-M   'P 1'
#
loop_
_entity.id
_entity.type
_entity.pdbx_description
1 polymer ?
#
loop_
_entity_poly.entity_id
_entity_poly.type
_entity_poly.pdbx_seq_one_letter_code
_entity_poly.pdbx_strand_id
1 'polypeptide(L)'
;MTRNTRATGRAVALGLAALTLPVLPAAPAQAEPTGAAWSADLSVVDSDDVNVAVRGDALTLRDPAWRPAEGAGQGYLLSAERTVDRPVDRITARTLAEVPAGAAVEVDVRGRTAGGGWT
;
A
#
# COMPACT_ATOMS: atom_id res chain seq x y z
N MET A 1 -20.29 89.98 3.97
CA MET A 1 -18.85 89.70 4.18
C MET A 1 -18.81 88.38 4.96
N THR A 2 -18.30 87.25 4.49
CA THR A 2 -17.11 86.96 3.68
C THR A 2 -17.27 85.55 3.04
N ARG A 3 -16.63 85.34 1.88
CA ARG A 3 -16.75 84.21 0.94
C ARG A 3 -16.14 82.88 1.44
N ASN A 4 -16.44 81.79 0.69
CA ASN A 4 -15.52 80.75 0.16
C ASN A 4 -16.00 79.31 0.44
N THR A 5 -15.81 78.26 -0.37
CA THR A 5 -15.43 77.96 -1.77
C THR A 5 -15.72 76.46 -1.95
N ARG A 6 -15.94 76.00 -3.18
CA ARG A 6 -16.21 74.59 -3.55
C ARG A 6 -15.04 73.65 -3.18
N ALA A 7 -15.33 72.38 -2.90
CA ALA A 7 -14.39 71.29 -3.10
C ALA A 7 -15.11 70.00 -3.50
N THR A 8 -14.82 69.58 -4.72
CA THR A 8 -15.20 68.35 -5.42
C THR A 8 -14.64 67.12 -4.70
N GLY A 9 -15.51 66.16 -4.37
CA GLY A 9 -15.11 64.89 -3.78
C GLY A 9 -14.36 64.01 -4.78
N ARG A 10 -13.11 63.67 -4.46
CA ARG A 10 -12.31 62.68 -5.20
C ARG A 10 -12.80 61.27 -4.84
N ALA A 11 -13.30 60.53 -5.83
CA ALA A 11 -13.53 59.09 -5.71
C ALA A 11 -12.18 58.38 -5.63
N VAL A 12 -11.97 57.60 -4.57
CA VAL A 12 -10.81 56.72 -4.42
C VAL A 12 -11.15 55.38 -5.06
N ALA A 13 -10.49 55.05 -6.17
CA ALA A 13 -10.55 53.72 -6.77
C ALA A 13 -9.68 52.76 -5.93
N LEU A 14 -10.31 51.77 -5.29
CA LEU A 14 -9.60 50.64 -4.67
C LEU A 14 -9.16 49.67 -5.76
N GLY A 15 -7.86 49.61 -6.02
CA GLY A 15 -7.24 48.61 -6.88
C GLY A 15 -7.22 47.23 -6.20
N LEU A 16 -7.84 46.24 -6.84
CA LEU A 16 -7.71 44.83 -6.51
C LEU A 16 -6.33 44.35 -6.97
N ALA A 17 -5.38 44.17 -6.05
CA ALA A 17 -4.12 43.51 -6.32
C ALA A 17 -4.34 41.99 -6.34
N ALA A 18 -4.42 41.40 -7.53
CA ALA A 18 -4.43 39.96 -7.72
C ALA A 18 -3.02 39.39 -7.44
N LEU A 19 -2.86 38.70 -6.31
CA LEU A 19 -1.65 37.95 -5.99
C LEU A 19 -1.68 36.62 -6.74
N THR A 20 -1.00 36.55 -7.89
CA THR A 20 -0.72 35.29 -8.58
C THR A 20 0.43 34.58 -7.89
N LEU A 21 0.12 33.61 -7.02
CA LEU A 21 1.12 32.70 -6.48
C LEU A 21 1.53 31.69 -7.58
N PRO A 22 2.82 31.50 -7.87
CA PRO A 22 3.25 30.44 -8.79
C PRO A 22 2.98 29.09 -8.13
N VAL A 23 2.13 28.27 -8.75
CA VAL A 23 2.02 26.84 -8.43
C VAL A 23 3.29 26.17 -8.95
N LEU A 24 4.21 25.86 -8.03
CA LEU A 24 5.35 25.02 -8.34
C LEU A 24 4.87 23.57 -8.47
N PRO A 25 5.30 22.82 -9.51
CA PRO A 25 5.05 21.39 -9.56
C PRO A 25 5.70 20.73 -8.35
N ALA A 26 4.91 19.99 -7.57
CA ALA A 26 5.43 19.18 -6.48
C ALA A 26 6.43 18.17 -7.06
N ALA A 27 7.69 18.25 -6.64
CA ALA A 27 8.68 17.23 -6.97
C ALA A 27 8.20 15.87 -6.42
N PRO A 28 8.38 14.76 -7.15
CA PRO A 28 8.04 13.44 -6.64
C PRO A 28 8.83 13.19 -5.36
N ALA A 29 8.13 12.95 -4.25
CA ALA A 29 8.77 12.58 -3.00
C ALA A 29 9.53 11.27 -3.21
N GLN A 30 10.86 11.32 -3.11
CA GLN A 30 11.68 10.11 -3.07
C GLN A 30 11.49 9.49 -1.68
N ALA A 31 10.86 8.32 -1.63
CA ALA A 31 10.78 7.55 -0.40
C ALA A 31 12.19 7.19 0.06
N GLU A 32 12.57 7.63 1.26
CA GLU A 32 13.78 7.11 1.90
C GLU A 32 13.62 5.59 2.08
N PRO A 33 14.59 4.77 1.67
CA PRO A 33 14.58 3.34 1.95
C PRO A 33 15.00 3.09 3.40
N THR A 34 14.10 3.43 4.33
CA THR A 34 14.04 2.87 5.67
C THR A 34 12.70 2.16 5.82
N GLY A 35 12.41 1.26 4.87
CA GLY A 35 11.20 0.45 4.91
C GLY A 35 11.28 -0.54 6.06
N ALA A 36 10.24 -0.58 6.91
CA ALA A 36 10.03 -1.68 7.83
C ALA A 36 10.03 -2.99 7.01
N ALA A 37 10.96 -3.89 7.34
CA ALA A 37 11.04 -5.22 6.74
C ALA A 37 10.65 -6.24 7.79
N TRP A 38 9.85 -7.23 7.38
CA TRP A 38 9.51 -8.36 8.21
C TRP A 38 9.57 -9.64 7.39
N SER A 39 9.64 -10.77 8.09
CA SER A 39 9.53 -12.11 7.50
C SER A 39 8.24 -12.75 7.97
N ALA A 40 7.53 -13.41 7.06
CA ALA A 40 6.43 -14.28 7.42
C ALA A 40 6.99 -15.58 8.00
N ASP A 41 6.39 -16.06 9.08
CA ASP A 41 6.70 -17.39 9.60
C ASP A 41 5.86 -18.41 8.81
N LEU A 42 6.54 -19.23 8.01
CA LEU A 42 5.93 -20.26 7.17
C LEU A 42 5.87 -21.63 7.86
N SER A 43 6.38 -21.73 9.09
CA SER A 43 6.42 -22.98 9.86
C SER A 43 5.13 -23.25 10.64
N VAL A 44 4.25 -22.25 10.72
CA VAL A 44 2.95 -22.35 11.37
C VAL A 44 1.90 -22.62 10.30
N VAL A 45 1.25 -23.78 10.39
CA VAL A 45 0.09 -24.15 9.57
C VAL A 45 -1.10 -24.38 10.48
N ASP A 46 -2.20 -23.69 10.25
CA ASP A 46 -3.41 -23.73 11.06
C ASP A 46 -4.68 -24.09 10.26
N SER A 47 -5.86 -23.74 10.81
CA SER A 47 -7.15 -24.09 10.22
C SER A 47 -7.57 -23.23 9.03
N ASP A 48 -6.98 -22.04 8.87
CA ASP A 48 -7.30 -21.14 7.76
C ASP A 48 -6.52 -21.51 6.49
N ASP A 49 -5.52 -22.38 6.64
CA ASP A 49 -4.67 -22.85 5.55
C ASP A 49 -5.29 -23.97 4.73
N VAL A 50 -5.07 -23.91 3.42
CA VAL A 50 -5.65 -24.85 2.45
C VAL A 50 -4.56 -25.73 1.87
N ASN A 51 -4.74 -27.04 2.02
CA ASN A 51 -3.91 -28.08 1.40
C ASN A 51 -2.38 -27.92 1.58
N VAL A 52 -1.91 -27.29 2.66
CA VAL A 52 -0.49 -27.20 3.00
C VAL A 52 -0.17 -27.95 4.30
N ALA A 53 1.09 -28.35 4.44
CA ALA A 53 1.64 -28.97 5.64
C ALA A 53 3.15 -28.72 5.71
N VAL A 54 3.66 -28.54 6.93
CA VAL A 54 5.11 -28.52 7.20
C VAL A 54 5.59 -29.96 7.39
N ARG A 55 6.65 -30.33 6.66
CA ARG A 55 7.32 -31.63 6.76
C ARG A 55 8.83 -31.39 6.85
N GLY A 56 9.38 -31.53 8.06
CA GLY A 56 10.77 -31.14 8.32
C GLY A 56 10.93 -29.62 8.20
N ASP A 57 11.85 -29.19 7.35
CA ASP A 57 12.14 -27.79 7.02
C ASP A 57 11.41 -27.30 5.75
N ALA A 58 10.53 -28.13 5.16
CA ALA A 58 9.82 -27.80 3.94
C ALA A 58 8.33 -27.53 4.16
N LEU A 59 7.82 -26.48 3.52
CA LEU A 59 6.38 -26.31 3.28
C LEU A 59 5.98 -27.14 2.06
N THR A 60 4.99 -28.01 2.22
CA THR A 60 4.57 -28.98 1.20
C THR A 60 3.06 -28.98 1.01
N LEU A 61 2.59 -29.52 -0.11
CA LEU A 61 1.18 -29.84 -0.25
C LEU A 61 0.81 -31.01 0.68
N ARG A 62 -0.29 -30.87 1.41
CA ARG A 62 -0.82 -31.90 2.30
C ARG A 62 -1.25 -33.13 1.49
N ASP A 63 -2.05 -32.89 0.46
CA ASP A 63 -2.46 -33.85 -0.55
C ASP A 63 -2.12 -33.31 -1.96
N PRO A 64 -1.07 -33.83 -2.63
CA PRO A 64 -0.72 -33.40 -3.98
C PRO A 64 -1.70 -33.88 -5.06
N ALA A 65 -2.56 -34.85 -4.76
CA ALA A 65 -3.61 -35.31 -5.67
C ALA A 65 -4.84 -34.40 -5.63
N TRP A 66 -5.04 -33.65 -4.54
CA TRP A 66 -6.06 -32.62 -4.45
C TRP A 66 -5.69 -31.46 -5.38
N ARG A 67 -6.58 -31.19 -6.34
CA ARG A 67 -6.40 -30.16 -7.36
C ARG A 67 -7.74 -29.53 -7.70
N PRO A 68 -7.76 -28.24 -8.10
CA PRO A 68 -8.93 -27.64 -8.72
C PRO A 68 -9.35 -28.42 -9.98
N ALA A 69 -10.57 -28.16 -10.47
CA ALA A 69 -11.18 -28.89 -11.60
C ALA A 69 -10.27 -28.95 -12.83
N GLU A 70 -9.49 -27.90 -13.07
CA GLU A 70 -8.40 -27.86 -14.05
C GLU A 70 -7.16 -27.25 -13.37
N GLY A 71 -6.00 -27.91 -13.49
CA GLY A 71 -4.73 -27.39 -12.95
C GLY A 71 -3.89 -28.43 -12.20
N ALA A 72 -2.74 -27.97 -11.69
CA ALA A 72 -1.87 -28.74 -10.82
C ALA A 72 -2.38 -28.74 -9.36
N GLY A 73 -1.84 -29.63 -8.53
CA GLY A 73 -2.08 -29.57 -7.08
C GLY A 73 -1.59 -28.23 -6.52
N GLN A 74 -2.39 -27.61 -5.66
CA GLN A 74 -2.11 -26.29 -5.11
C GLN A 74 -2.48 -26.21 -3.63
N GLY A 75 -1.99 -25.18 -2.94
CA GLY A 75 -2.30 -24.91 -1.55
C GLY A 75 -2.05 -23.44 -1.23
N TYR A 76 -2.61 -22.99 -0.12
CA TYR A 76 -2.52 -21.61 0.37
C TYR A 76 -2.14 -21.64 1.84
N LEU A 77 -1.12 -20.87 2.20
CA LEU A 77 -0.77 -20.53 3.57
C LEU A 77 -1.13 -19.06 3.81
N LEU A 78 -1.96 -18.79 4.81
CA LEU A 78 -2.34 -17.44 5.18
C LEU A 78 -1.49 -16.98 6.37
N SER A 79 -0.59 -16.02 6.12
CA SER A 79 0.23 -15.48 7.20
C SER A 79 -0.59 -14.59 8.14
N ALA A 80 -0.22 -14.57 9.42
CA ALA A 80 -0.78 -13.62 10.38
C ALA A 80 -0.69 -12.16 9.90
N GLU A 81 -1.74 -11.37 10.18
CA GLU A 81 -1.80 -9.95 9.86
C GLU A 81 -0.60 -9.18 10.45
N ARG A 82 -0.06 -8.24 9.67
CA ARG A 82 1.03 -7.35 10.09
C ARG A 82 0.57 -5.91 10.06
N THR A 83 0.55 -5.30 11.24
CA THR A 83 0.32 -3.86 11.39
C THR A 83 1.58 -3.10 10.96
N VAL A 84 1.38 -2.08 10.14
CA VAL A 84 2.41 -1.13 9.74
C VAL A 84 2.22 0.17 10.50
N ASP A 85 3.32 0.77 10.97
CA ASP A 85 3.28 1.95 11.85
C ASP A 85 2.86 3.25 11.16
N ARG A 86 2.74 3.20 9.83
CA ARG A 86 2.33 4.33 8.99
C ARG A 86 1.61 3.82 7.74
N PRO A 87 0.78 4.65 7.09
CA PRO A 87 0.23 4.33 5.78
C PRO A 87 1.33 4.01 4.76
N VAL A 88 1.08 2.97 3.96
CA VAL A 88 1.96 2.53 2.86
C VAL A 88 1.11 2.28 1.62
N ASP A 89 1.67 2.61 0.46
CA ASP A 89 1.05 2.42 -0.86
C ASP A 89 1.79 1.37 -1.71
N ARG A 90 2.87 0.78 -1.17
CA ARG A 90 3.68 -0.22 -1.84
C ARG A 90 4.23 -1.24 -0.85
N ILE A 91 3.99 -2.52 -1.14
CA ILE A 91 4.65 -3.66 -0.50
C ILE A 91 5.40 -4.43 -1.58
N THR A 92 6.59 -4.93 -1.25
CA THR A 92 7.37 -5.81 -2.13
C THR A 92 7.64 -7.11 -1.40
N ALA A 93 7.10 -8.22 -1.91
CA ALA A 93 7.38 -9.54 -1.40
C ALA A 93 8.64 -10.11 -2.06
N ARG A 94 9.45 -10.81 -1.26
CA ARG A 94 10.60 -11.59 -1.75
C ARG A 94 10.50 -12.97 -1.14
N THR A 95 10.59 -13.99 -2.00
CA THR A 95 10.58 -15.40 -1.58
C THR A 95 11.98 -15.96 -1.72
N LEU A 96 12.50 -16.52 -0.62
CA LEU A 96 13.73 -17.30 -0.62
C LEU A 96 13.35 -18.76 -0.35
N ALA A 97 13.38 -19.59 -1.39
CA ALA A 97 13.03 -21.00 -1.29
C ALA A 97 13.76 -21.82 -2.35
N GLU A 98 14.07 -23.07 -2.02
CA GLU A 98 14.43 -24.08 -3.00
C GLU A 98 13.13 -24.69 -3.55
N VAL A 99 12.78 -24.34 -4.79
CA VAL A 99 11.54 -24.80 -5.43
C VAL A 99 11.85 -25.95 -6.41
N PRO A 100 11.26 -27.14 -6.23
CA PRO A 100 11.43 -28.25 -7.16
C PRO A 100 11.03 -27.88 -8.59
N ALA A 101 11.66 -28.53 -9.58
CA ALA A 101 11.30 -28.34 -10.99
C ALA A 101 9.82 -28.65 -11.24
N GLY A 102 9.13 -27.76 -11.93
CA GLY A 102 7.69 -27.87 -12.21
C GLY A 102 6.77 -27.37 -11.09
N ALA A 103 7.31 -26.85 -10.00
CA ALA A 103 6.56 -26.15 -8.96
C ALA A 103 6.79 -24.63 -9.02
N ALA A 104 5.87 -23.88 -8.41
CA ALA A 104 5.96 -22.43 -8.28
C ALA A 104 5.42 -21.99 -6.90
N VAL A 105 5.89 -20.83 -6.44
CA VAL A 105 5.39 -20.16 -5.25
C VAL A 105 5.04 -18.72 -5.63
N GLU A 106 3.81 -18.33 -5.34
CA GLU A 106 3.31 -16.99 -5.56
C GLU A 106 2.96 -16.35 -4.20
N VAL A 107 3.08 -15.03 -4.12
CA VAL A 107 2.72 -14.26 -2.92
C VAL A 107 1.67 -13.24 -3.32
N ASP A 108 0.48 -13.36 -2.73
CA ASP A 108 -0.55 -12.33 -2.76
C ASP A 108 -0.47 -11.50 -1.47
N VAL A 109 -0.60 -10.18 -1.58
CA VAL A 109 -0.55 -9.27 -0.44
C VAL A 109 -1.88 -8.52 -0.39
N ARG A 110 -2.61 -8.72 0.71
CA ARG A 110 -3.84 -8.00 0.98
C ARG A 110 -3.62 -6.89 1.97
N GLY A 111 -4.12 -5.71 1.63
CA GLY A 111 -4.06 -4.52 2.47
C GLY A 111 -5.40 -4.30 3.16
N ARG A 112 -5.39 -3.90 4.43
CA ARG A 112 -6.59 -3.44 5.14
C ARG A 112 -6.60 -1.93 5.21
N THR A 113 -7.66 -1.32 4.68
CA THR A 113 -7.89 0.12 4.73
C THR A 113 -8.32 0.57 6.13
N ALA A 114 -8.18 1.86 6.45
CA ALA A 114 -8.66 2.43 7.71
C ALA A 114 -10.18 2.26 7.92
N GLY A 115 -10.95 2.14 6.83
CA GLY A 115 -12.38 1.81 6.87
C GLY A 115 -12.69 0.32 7.10
N GLY A 116 -11.67 -0.50 7.29
CA GLY A 116 -11.78 -1.94 7.58
C GLY A 116 -11.93 -2.85 6.36
N GLY A 117 -12.02 -2.29 5.15
CA GLY A 117 -12.10 -3.06 3.91
C GLY A 117 -10.75 -3.61 3.46
N TRP A 118 -10.76 -4.80 2.84
CA TRP A 118 -9.59 -5.45 2.26
C TRP A 118 -9.45 -5.12 0.78
N THR A 119 -8.20 -4.97 0.33
CA THR A 119 -7.81 -4.83 -1.08
C THR A 119 -6.86 -5.95 -1.44
#